data_AF-B5XH33-F1
#
_entry.id   AF-B5XH33-F1
#
_cell.length_a   1.000
_cell.length_b   1.000
_cell.length_c   1.000
_cell.angle_alpha   90.00
_cell.angle_beta   90.00
_cell.angle_gamma   90.00
#
_symmetry.space_group_name_H-M   'P 1'
#
loop_
_entity.id
_entity.type
_entity.pdbx_description
1 polymer ?
#
loop_
_entity_poly.entity_id
_entity_poly.type
_entity_poly.pdbx_seq_one_letter_code
_entity_poly.pdbx_strand_id
1 'polypeptide(L)'
;MLQQLEIEGGIMHSGVWLRLMTLKALTVLMAAQSPAVFTLMVPHGLILTALNSSVSLACELSPLFNAEPLEVRWYRSGDFDKPALLYEDHKIQEAPVDPRYRGRVSLTGGLERGNVSLTLERVTLEDMGEYVCQEVLNRCGQSGCGSL
;
A
#
# COMPACT_ATOMS: atom_id res chain seq x y z
N MET A 1 57.29 -5.38 -14.02
CA MET A 1 58.48 -6.21 -14.23
C MET A 1 58.21 -7.53 -13.51
N LEU A 2 57.99 -8.60 -14.31
CA LEU A 2 58.10 -10.05 -14.03
C LEU A 2 57.78 -10.52 -12.60
N GLN A 3 56.85 -11.43 -12.32
CA GLN A 3 56.67 -12.85 -12.70
C GLN A 3 55.74 -13.39 -11.59
N GLN A 4 54.88 -14.39 -11.66
CA GLN A 4 54.80 -15.68 -12.35
C GLN A 4 53.41 -16.24 -11.94
N LEU A 5 52.72 -17.01 -12.77
CA LEU A 5 52.32 -18.38 -12.36
C LEU A 5 51.75 -19.14 -13.55
N GLU A 6 52.14 -20.39 -13.60
CA GLU A 6 52.23 -21.22 -14.78
C GLU A 6 50.90 -21.72 -15.33
N ILE A 7 50.98 -22.00 -16.62
CA ILE A 7 50.04 -22.77 -17.42
C ILE A 7 50.28 -24.25 -17.07
N GLU A 8 49.28 -24.94 -16.54
CA GLU A 8 49.20 -26.40 -16.67
C GLU A 8 48.01 -26.68 -17.59
N GLY A 9 48.35 -27.15 -18.80
CA GLY A 9 47.40 -27.51 -19.83
C GLY A 9 46.59 -28.74 -19.45
N GLY A 10 45.30 -28.70 -19.76
CA GLY A 10 44.41 -29.86 -19.66
C GLY A 10 43.44 -29.85 -20.83
N ILE A 11 43.63 -30.82 -21.72
CA ILE A 11 42.86 -31.06 -22.94
C ILE A 11 41.35 -31.13 -22.63
N MET A 12 40.58 -30.23 -23.25
CA MET A 12 39.12 -30.14 -23.10
C MET A 12 38.43 -31.38 -23.71
N HIS A 13 37.91 -32.27 -22.86
CA HIS A 13 36.89 -33.23 -23.25
C HIS A 13 35.63 -32.47 -23.69
N SER A 14 35.42 -32.42 -25.01
CA SER A 14 34.36 -31.75 -25.78
C SER A 14 32.93 -31.79 -25.18
N GLY A 15 32.60 -32.81 -24.38
CA GLY A 15 31.25 -32.97 -23.79
C GLY A 15 30.96 -32.17 -22.51
N VAL A 16 31.97 -31.68 -21.79
CA VAL A 16 31.75 -31.00 -20.49
C VAL A 16 31.34 -29.53 -20.71
N TRP A 17 31.91 -28.88 -21.71
CA TRP A 17 31.60 -27.50 -22.06
C TRP A 17 30.18 -27.34 -22.62
N LEU A 18 29.68 -28.32 -23.38
CA LEU A 18 28.30 -28.31 -23.91
C LEU A 18 27.25 -28.44 -22.80
N ARG A 19 27.55 -29.19 -21.73
CA ARG A 19 26.69 -29.32 -20.53
C ARG A 19 26.70 -28.06 -19.65
N LEU A 20 27.84 -27.36 -19.55
CA LEU A 20 27.95 -26.09 -18.82
C LEU A 20 27.22 -24.94 -19.53
N MET A 21 27.26 -24.90 -20.86
CA MET A 21 26.51 -23.89 -21.63
C MET A 21 24.99 -24.09 -21.54
N THR A 22 24.51 -25.35 -21.52
CA THR A 22 23.08 -25.65 -21.34
C THR A 22 22.57 -25.35 -19.93
N LEU A 23 23.39 -25.57 -18.88
CA LEU A 23 23.09 -25.13 -17.50
C LEU A 23 22.97 -23.61 -17.38
N LYS A 24 23.86 -22.85 -18.05
CA LYS A 24 23.79 -21.39 -18.06
C LYS A 24 22.57 -20.86 -18.83
N ALA A 25 22.14 -21.53 -19.90
CA ALA A 25 20.92 -21.16 -20.63
C ALA A 25 19.64 -21.41 -19.80
N LEU A 26 19.60 -22.50 -19.02
CA LEU A 26 18.47 -22.82 -18.15
C LEU A 26 18.31 -21.80 -17.01
N THR A 27 19.39 -21.15 -16.56
CA THR A 27 19.32 -20.07 -15.56
C THR A 27 18.86 -18.71 -16.12
N VAL A 28 18.83 -18.54 -17.45
CA VAL A 28 18.40 -17.27 -18.10
C VAL A 28 16.87 -17.17 -18.22
N LEU A 29 16.12 -18.19 -17.82
CA LEU A 29 14.65 -18.16 -17.76
C LEU A 29 14.11 -17.72 -16.38
N MET A 30 14.85 -16.90 -15.63
CA MET A 30 14.22 -16.10 -14.58
C MET A 30 13.50 -14.96 -15.30
N ALA A 31 12.23 -15.17 -15.59
CA ALA A 31 11.35 -14.14 -16.10
C ALA A 31 11.60 -12.85 -15.31
N ALA A 32 11.90 -11.77 -16.02
CA ALA A 32 11.79 -10.42 -15.48
C ALA A 32 10.30 -10.22 -15.14
N GLN A 33 9.88 -10.73 -13.99
CA GLN A 33 8.56 -10.51 -13.42
C GLN A 33 8.60 -9.06 -12.95
N SER A 34 8.18 -8.13 -13.81
CA SER A 34 7.96 -6.76 -13.36
C SER A 34 6.98 -6.82 -12.18
N PRO A 35 7.23 -6.10 -11.08
CA PRO A 35 6.26 -6.03 -10.00
C PRO A 35 4.92 -5.59 -10.60
N ALA A 36 3.87 -6.39 -10.40
CA ALA A 36 2.55 -6.02 -10.89
C ALA A 36 2.12 -4.74 -10.15
N VAL A 37 1.87 -3.68 -10.92
CA VAL A 37 1.40 -2.39 -10.43
C VAL A 37 -0.09 -2.29 -10.71
N PHE A 38 -0.86 -1.78 -9.76
CA PHE A 38 -2.31 -1.58 -9.88
C PHE A 38 -2.71 -0.17 -9.43
N THR A 39 -3.93 0.24 -9.79
CA THR A 39 -4.43 1.60 -9.64
C THR A 39 -5.50 1.71 -8.55
N LEU A 40 -5.31 2.66 -7.63
CA LEU A 40 -6.31 3.06 -6.65
C LEU A 40 -6.82 4.47 -7.01
N MET A 41 -8.13 4.70 -6.88
CA MET A 41 -8.71 6.03 -7.10
C MET A 41 -9.15 6.59 -5.75
N VAL A 42 -8.75 7.82 -5.46
CA VAL A 42 -9.13 8.56 -4.25
C VAL A 42 -9.65 9.95 -4.65
N PRO A 43 -10.33 10.70 -3.77
CA PRO A 43 -10.84 12.04 -4.11
C PRO A 43 -9.76 12.99 -4.67
N HIS A 44 -8.48 12.75 -4.32
CA HIS A 44 -7.34 13.55 -4.72
C HIS A 44 -6.52 12.98 -5.91
N GLY A 45 -6.99 11.92 -6.59
CA GLY A 45 -6.37 11.40 -7.82
C GLY A 45 -6.11 9.90 -7.85
N LEU A 46 -5.21 9.49 -8.75
CA LEU A 46 -4.82 8.10 -8.97
C LEU A 46 -3.53 7.77 -8.24
N ILE A 47 -3.48 6.60 -7.60
CA ILE A 47 -2.30 6.07 -6.95
C ILE A 47 -1.91 4.74 -7.60
N LEU A 48 -0.64 4.61 -7.98
CA LEU A 48 -0.05 3.39 -8.52
C LEU A 48 0.84 2.75 -7.45
N THR A 49 0.63 1.46 -7.18
CA THR A 49 1.41 0.74 -6.16
C THR A 49 1.61 -0.73 -6.54
N ALA A 50 2.63 -1.36 -5.94
CA ALA A 50 3.03 -2.74 -6.20
C ALA A 50 2.35 -3.73 -5.24
N LEU A 51 2.18 -4.98 -5.67
CA LEU A 51 1.63 -6.03 -4.81
C LEU A 51 2.49 -6.26 -3.57
N ASN A 52 1.85 -6.64 -2.46
CA ASN A 52 2.45 -6.91 -1.15
C ASN A 52 3.23 -5.73 -0.55
N SER A 53 3.01 -4.51 -1.05
CA SER A 53 3.58 -3.27 -0.50
C SER A 53 2.59 -2.58 0.44
N SER A 54 2.91 -1.34 0.84
CA SER A 54 2.00 -0.46 1.57
C SER A 54 1.74 0.80 0.75
N VAL A 55 0.52 1.32 0.82
CA VAL A 55 0.08 2.52 0.10
C VAL A 55 -0.66 3.46 1.03
N SER A 56 -0.49 4.77 0.84
CA SER A 56 -1.22 5.80 1.59
C SER A 56 -2.25 6.47 0.70
N LEU A 57 -3.51 6.45 1.13
CA LEU A 57 -4.65 7.11 0.48
C LEU A 57 -4.87 8.45 1.17
N ALA A 58 -4.54 9.55 0.47
CA ALA A 58 -4.56 10.88 1.05
C ALA A 58 -5.99 11.41 1.26
N CYS A 59 -6.27 11.86 2.49
CA CYS A 59 -7.48 12.58 2.86
C CYS A 59 -7.19 13.55 4.00
N GLU A 60 -7.49 14.82 3.80
CA GLU A 60 -7.27 15.89 4.77
C GLU A 60 -8.51 16.78 4.84
N LEU A 61 -8.82 17.24 6.05
CA LEU A 61 -9.90 18.19 6.29
C LEU A 61 -9.59 19.55 5.65
N SER A 62 -10.64 20.19 5.14
CA SER A 62 -10.57 21.57 4.66
C SER A 62 -11.68 22.40 5.29
N PRO A 63 -11.34 23.38 6.16
CA PRO A 63 -9.99 23.73 6.64
C PRO A 63 -9.36 22.63 7.52
N LEU A 64 -8.05 22.73 7.81
CA LEU A 64 -7.38 21.82 8.73
C LEU A 64 -7.79 22.13 10.19
N PHE A 65 -8.41 21.16 10.86
CA PHE A 65 -8.77 21.21 12.29
C PHE A 65 -8.70 19.81 12.92
N ASN A 66 -8.84 19.71 14.24
CA ASN A 66 -8.75 18.42 14.93
C ASN A 66 -9.87 17.45 14.49
N ALA A 67 -9.48 16.31 13.91
CA ALA A 67 -10.34 15.23 13.47
C ALA A 67 -10.61 14.16 14.53
N GLU A 68 -9.91 14.16 15.67
CA GLU A 68 -10.13 13.21 16.78
C GLU A 68 -11.62 13.10 17.23
N PRO A 69 -12.41 14.19 17.32
CA PRO A 69 -13.81 14.08 17.72
C PRO A 69 -14.74 13.60 16.59
N LEU A 70 -14.25 13.47 15.36
CA LEU A 70 -15.04 13.11 14.20
C LEU A 70 -15.15 11.59 14.05
N GLU A 71 -16.24 11.16 13.40
CA GLU A 71 -16.24 9.84 12.77
C GLU A 71 -15.52 9.95 11.44
N VAL A 72 -14.57 9.04 11.19
CA VAL A 72 -13.86 8.94 9.90
C VAL A 72 -14.13 7.57 9.31
N ARG A 73 -14.63 7.55 8.08
CA ARG A 73 -14.96 6.34 7.36
C ARG A 73 -14.25 6.30 6.02
N TRP A 74 -13.50 5.23 5.80
CA TRP A 74 -12.97 4.87 4.50
C TRP A 74 -13.73 3.67 3.97
N TYR A 75 -14.28 3.77 2.76
CA TYR A 75 -15.03 2.69 2.14
C TYR A 75 -14.78 2.66 0.62
N ARG A 76 -14.99 1.51 -0.01
CA ARG A 76 -14.97 1.45 -1.47
C ARG A 76 -16.23 2.07 -2.03
N SER A 77 -16.14 2.69 -3.20
CA SER A 77 -17.30 3.17 -3.94
C SER A 77 -18.33 2.04 -4.10
N GLY A 78 -19.52 2.20 -3.50
CA GLY A 78 -20.57 1.17 -3.46
C GLY A 78 -20.67 0.32 -2.18
N ASP A 79 -19.66 0.33 -1.31
CA ASP A 79 -19.57 -0.54 -0.11
C ASP A 79 -19.64 0.25 1.21
N PHE A 80 -20.61 1.15 1.34
CA PHE A 80 -20.73 2.05 2.49
C PHE A 80 -20.85 1.35 3.86
N ASP A 81 -21.63 0.25 3.91
CA ASP A 81 -21.92 -0.50 5.13
C ASP A 81 -20.81 -1.49 5.53
N LYS A 82 -19.80 -1.66 4.67
CA LYS A 82 -18.64 -2.54 4.88
C LYS A 82 -17.35 -1.75 4.65
N PRO A 83 -17.08 -0.73 5.48
CA PRO A 83 -15.92 0.14 5.29
C PRO A 83 -14.60 -0.64 5.34
N ALA A 84 -13.59 -0.08 4.69
CA ALA A 84 -12.21 -0.50 4.84
C ALA A 84 -11.62 -0.10 6.20
N LEU A 85 -12.03 1.05 6.73
CA LEU A 85 -11.72 1.51 8.08
C LEU A 85 -12.87 2.37 8.59
N LEU A 86 -13.25 2.16 9.84
CA LEU A 86 -14.13 3.05 10.59
C LEU A 86 -13.42 3.49 11.87
N TYR A 87 -13.25 4.79 12.04
CA TYR A 87 -12.77 5.41 13.27
C TYR A 87 -13.92 6.18 13.91
N GLU A 88 -14.21 5.87 15.16
CA GLU A 88 -15.31 6.41 15.95
C GLU A 88 -14.94 6.27 17.43
N ASP A 89 -15.40 7.19 18.29
CA ASP A 89 -15.13 7.15 19.74
C ASP A 89 -13.64 6.99 20.08
N HIS A 90 -12.78 7.69 19.33
CA HIS A 90 -11.32 7.69 19.50
C HIS A 90 -10.64 6.33 19.26
N LYS A 91 -11.28 5.42 18.53
CA LYS A 91 -10.74 4.10 18.22
C LYS A 91 -11.12 3.65 16.81
N ILE A 92 -10.31 2.75 16.24
CA ILE A 92 -10.68 2.03 15.02
C ILE A 92 -11.61 0.88 15.41
N GLN A 93 -12.75 0.80 14.75
CA GLN A 93 -13.78 -0.22 14.98
C GLN A 93 -13.46 -1.48 14.17
N GLU A 94 -13.56 -2.65 14.80
CA GLU A 94 -13.24 -3.94 14.14
C GLU A 94 -14.46 -4.60 13.45
N ALA A 95 -15.66 -4.44 14.02
CA ALA A 95 -16.84 -5.23 13.64
C ALA A 95 -17.57 -4.79 12.35
N PRO A 96 -17.71 -3.49 12.02
CA PRO A 96 -18.32 -3.09 10.76
C PRO A 96 -17.35 -3.19 9.56
N VAL A 97 -16.05 -3.41 9.82
CA VAL A 97 -15.02 -3.40 8.79
C VAL A 97 -15.05 -4.69 7.96
N ASP A 98 -14.89 -4.55 6.65
CA ASP A 98 -14.76 -5.71 5.77
C ASP A 98 -13.52 -6.54 6.18
N PRO A 99 -13.67 -7.86 6.47
CA PRO A 99 -12.59 -8.73 6.92
C PRO A 99 -11.32 -8.69 6.04
N ARG A 100 -11.46 -8.35 4.76
CA ARG A 100 -10.33 -8.20 3.82
C ARG A 100 -9.28 -7.15 4.25
N TYR A 101 -9.68 -6.16 5.05
CA TYR A 101 -8.84 -5.05 5.49
C TYR A 101 -8.31 -5.23 6.92
N ARG A 102 -8.79 -6.25 7.64
CA ARG A 102 -8.45 -6.48 9.04
C ARG A 102 -6.94 -6.66 9.24
N GLY A 103 -6.35 -5.86 10.14
CA GLY A 103 -4.91 -5.88 10.40
C GLY A 103 -4.06 -5.47 9.19
N ARG A 104 -4.63 -4.68 8.27
CA ARG A 104 -3.94 -4.12 7.10
C ARG A 104 -4.14 -2.61 6.98
N VAL A 105 -4.99 -2.00 7.79
CA VAL A 105 -5.33 -0.58 7.69
C VAL A 105 -5.00 0.19 8.96
N SER A 106 -4.59 1.45 8.79
CA SER A 106 -4.36 2.40 9.88
C SER A 106 -4.56 3.84 9.40
N LEU A 107 -4.75 4.78 10.33
CA LEU A 107 -4.71 6.21 10.04
C LEU A 107 -3.29 6.73 10.30
N THR A 108 -2.71 7.46 9.34
CA THR A 108 -1.28 7.90 9.41
C THR A 108 -1.09 9.42 9.38
N GLY A 109 -2.16 10.19 9.25
CA GLY A 109 -2.10 11.63 9.02
C GLY A 109 -1.78 12.53 10.22
N GLY A 110 -2.08 12.06 11.42
CA GLY A 110 -2.20 12.95 12.59
C GLY A 110 -3.57 13.60 12.61
N LEU A 111 -4.49 12.95 13.34
CA LEU A 111 -5.87 13.38 13.51
C LEU A 111 -5.95 14.79 14.10
N GLU A 112 -5.02 15.14 14.99
CA GLU A 112 -4.93 16.44 15.65
C GLU A 112 -4.74 17.62 14.67
N ARG A 113 -4.23 17.35 13.46
CA ARG A 113 -4.07 18.34 12.37
C ARG A 113 -5.10 18.18 11.25
N GLY A 114 -6.05 17.27 11.39
CA GLY A 114 -7.09 17.03 10.40
C GLY A 114 -6.67 16.16 9.24
N ASN A 115 -5.55 15.43 9.35
CA ASN A 115 -5.18 14.46 8.33
C ASN A 115 -5.66 13.06 8.74
N VAL A 116 -6.56 12.55 7.93
CA VAL A 116 -7.31 11.30 8.10
C VAL A 116 -6.92 10.27 7.03
N SER A 117 -5.71 10.40 6.49
CA SER A 117 -5.20 9.52 5.44
C SER A 117 -5.10 8.06 5.92
N LEU A 118 -5.51 7.14 5.05
CA LEU A 118 -5.50 5.70 5.29
C LEU A 118 -4.19 5.10 4.78
N THR A 119 -3.50 4.31 5.57
CA THR A 119 -2.46 3.40 5.09
C THR A 119 -3.02 1.99 4.95
N LEU A 120 -2.87 1.41 3.76
CA LEU A 120 -3.23 0.04 3.45
C LEU A 120 -1.96 -0.78 3.18
N GLU A 121 -1.72 -1.79 4.00
CA GLU A 121 -0.57 -2.69 3.91
C GLU A 121 -0.91 -3.99 3.17
N ARG A 122 0.15 -4.67 2.73
CA ARG A 122 0.10 -5.98 2.04
C ARG A 122 -0.87 -5.96 0.85
N VAL A 123 -0.78 -4.94 0.01
CA VAL A 123 -1.79 -4.69 -1.02
C VAL A 123 -1.92 -5.86 -2.01
N THR A 124 -3.16 -6.18 -2.39
CA THR A 124 -3.53 -7.29 -3.28
C THR A 124 -4.28 -6.79 -4.51
N LEU A 125 -4.45 -7.63 -5.53
CA LEU A 125 -5.24 -7.28 -6.72
C LEU A 125 -6.70 -6.94 -6.38
N GLU A 126 -7.26 -7.56 -5.34
CA GLU A 126 -8.63 -7.31 -4.93
C GLU A 126 -8.81 -5.88 -4.43
N ASP A 127 -7.75 -5.25 -3.91
CA ASP A 127 -7.79 -3.91 -3.35
C ASP A 127 -7.88 -2.81 -4.41
N MET A 128 -7.69 -3.15 -5.68
CA MET A 128 -7.89 -2.24 -6.81
C MET A 128 -9.32 -1.68 -6.81
N GLY A 129 -9.44 -0.36 -6.91
CA GLY A 129 -10.74 0.30 -6.98
C GLY A 129 -10.72 1.75 -6.51
N GLU A 130 -11.93 2.32 -6.47
CA GLU A 130 -12.18 3.65 -5.92
C GLU A 130 -12.48 3.58 -4.43
N TYR A 131 -11.82 4.43 -3.67
CA TYR A 131 -11.98 4.60 -2.24
C TYR A 131 -12.52 5.99 -1.96
N VAL A 132 -13.47 6.06 -1.04
CA VAL A 132 -14.08 7.29 -0.56
C VAL A 132 -13.69 7.48 0.90
N CYS A 133 -13.29 8.71 1.21
CA CYS A 133 -13.10 9.20 2.55
C CYS A 133 -14.32 10.05 2.92
N GLN A 134 -14.96 9.73 4.04
CA GLN A 134 -16.06 10.51 4.58
C GLN A 134 -15.79 10.82 6.04
N GLU A 135 -15.84 12.09 6.38
CA GLU A 135 -15.77 12.59 7.74
C GLU A 135 -17.15 13.07 8.15
N VAL A 136 -17.71 12.48 9.20
CA VAL A 136 -18.98 12.93 9.77
C VAL A 136 -18.65 13.76 10.99
N LEU A 137 -19.02 15.05 10.94
CA LEU A 137 -19.03 15.87 12.13
C LEU A 137 -20.08 15.29 13.09
N ASN A 138 -19.60 14.61 14.12
CA ASN A 138 -20.36 14.43 15.35
C ASN A 138 -20.67 15.84 15.83
N ARG A 139 -21.95 16.23 15.65
CA ARG A 139 -22.46 17.61 15.79
C ARG A 139 -21.66 18.41 16.81
N CYS A 140 -21.26 19.64 16.43
CA CYS A 140 -20.73 20.65 17.34
C CYS A 140 -21.40 20.49 18.71
N GLY A 141 -20.63 20.04 19.70
CA GLY A 141 -21.16 19.82 21.04
C GLY A 141 -21.52 21.18 21.64
N GLN A 142 -22.77 21.61 21.47
CA GLN A 142 -23.50 22.66 22.17
C GLN A 142 -22.80 24.02 22.46
N SER A 143 -21.61 24.28 21.96
CA SER A 143 -20.88 25.53 22.15
C SER A 143 -20.09 25.93 20.89
N GLY A 144 -20.82 26.13 19.80
CA GLY A 144 -20.47 27.05 18.70
C GLY A 144 -19.25 26.74 17.82
N CYS A 145 -19.46 26.71 16.50
CA CYS A 145 -18.42 27.14 15.56
C CYS A 145 -18.19 28.64 15.79
N GLY A 146 -17.16 29.01 16.54
CA GLY A 146 -16.67 30.38 16.62
C GLY A 146 -15.88 30.71 15.36
N SER A 147 -16.42 31.60 14.54
CA SER A 147 -15.65 32.33 13.53
C SER A 147 -14.61 33.21 14.24
N LEU A 148 -13.34 33.10 13.86
CA LEU A 148 -12.33 34.13 14.10
C LEU A 148 -12.23 35.03 12.87
#